data_AF-A0A4U9U0Y4-F1
#
_entry.id   AF-A0A4U9U0Y4-F1
#
_cell.length_a   1.000
_cell.length_b   1.000
_cell.length_c   1.000
_cell.angle_alpha   90.00
_cell.angle_beta   90.00
_cell.angle_gamma   90.00
#
_symmetry.space_group_name_H-M   'P 1'
#
loop_
_entity.id
_entity.type
_entity.pdbx_description
1 polymer ?
#
loop_
_entity_poly.entity_id
_entity_poly.type
_entity_poly.pdbx_seq_one_letter_code
_entity_poly.pdbx_strand_id
1 'polypeptide(L)'
;MGQAVMLALNEIEAEKQRLKQAGISYTRPWLFLMSDGQPTDEWEGVAELCRQAEASNKVAVFPISVADASTEVMGRFSQHGSNGVKRLSGLQFRELFLWLSASMQVVSQSVPGGKAQLPSDR
;
A
#
# COMPACT_ATOMS: atom_id res chain seq x y z
N MET A 1 6.66 -12.86 -4.77
CA MET A 1 6.23 -11.46 -4.56
C MET A 1 5.08 -11.08 -5.49
N GLY A 2 5.22 -11.28 -6.80
CA GLY A 2 4.17 -11.02 -7.78
C GLY A 2 2.85 -11.71 -7.44
N GLN A 3 2.87 -13.01 -7.12
CA GLN A 3 1.65 -13.74 -6.74
C GLN A 3 0.98 -13.16 -5.48
N ALA A 4 1.78 -12.77 -4.48
CA ALA A 4 1.26 -12.19 -3.23
C ALA A 4 0.59 -10.83 -3.46
N VAL A 5 1.21 -9.96 -4.27
CA VAL A 5 0.62 -8.66 -4.62
C VAL A 5 -0.65 -8.84 -5.47
N MET A 6 -0.64 -9.78 -6.42
CA MET A 6 -1.82 -10.08 -7.23
C MET A 6 -2.99 -10.56 -6.36
N LEU A 7 -2.73 -11.49 -5.44
CA LEU A 7 -3.72 -11.96 -4.47
C LEU A 7 -4.29 -10.80 -3.66
N ALA A 8 -3.42 -9.95 -3.09
CA ALA A 8 -3.85 -8.81 -2.29
C ALA A 8 -4.73 -7.83 -3.08
N LEU A 9 -4.39 -7.53 -4.34
CA LEU A 9 -5.20 -6.67 -5.20
C LEU A 9 -6.58 -7.29 -5.50
N ASN A 10 -6.65 -8.60 -5.71
CA ASN A 10 -7.90 -9.31 -5.95
C ASN A 10 -8.79 -9.31 -4.70
N GLU A 11 -8.23 -9.59 -3.51
CA GLU A 11 -8.96 -9.57 -2.24
C GLU A 11 -9.50 -8.16 -1.93
N ILE A 12 -8.69 -7.14 -2.18
CA ILE A 12 -9.12 -5.73 -2.03
C ILE A 12 -10.32 -5.45 -2.94
N GLU A 13 -10.30 -5.91 -4.19
CA GLU A 13 -11.42 -5.67 -5.11
C GLU A 13 -12.66 -6.48 -4.71
N ALA A 14 -12.50 -7.74 -4.29
CA ALA A 14 -13.59 -8.56 -3.79
C ALA A 14 -14.29 -7.91 -2.58
N GLU A 15 -13.52 -7.39 -1.63
CA GLU A 15 -14.06 -6.74 -0.44
C GLU A 15 -14.79 -5.43 -0.78
N LYS A 16 -14.25 -4.62 -1.70
CA LYS A 16 -14.96 -3.43 -2.20
C LYS A 16 -16.31 -3.79 -2.82
N GLN A 17 -16.36 -4.86 -3.62
CA GLN A 17 -17.62 -5.30 -4.24
C GLN A 17 -18.61 -5.79 -3.18
N ARG A 18 -18.14 -6.53 -2.17
CA ARG A 18 -18.97 -6.98 -1.04
C ARG A 18 -19.57 -5.80 -0.28
N LEU A 19 -18.76 -4.80 0.06
CA LEU A 19 -19.24 -3.58 0.74
C LEU A 19 -20.23 -2.79 -0.12
N LYS A 20 -19.94 -2.64 -1.41
CA LYS A 20 -20.83 -1.97 -2.37
C LYS A 20 -22.18 -2.67 -2.50
N GLN A 21 -22.21 -4.00 -2.57
CA GLN A 21 -23.43 -4.80 -2.63
C GLN A 21 -24.27 -4.67 -1.34
N ALA A 22 -23.60 -4.51 -0.19
CA ALA A 22 -24.26 -4.27 1.09
C ALA A 22 -24.72 -2.81 1.28
N GLY A 23 -24.50 -1.92 0.30
CA GLY A 23 -24.79 -0.49 0.43
C GLY A 23 -23.87 0.25 1.42
N ILE A 24 -22.75 -0.37 1.81
CA ILE A 24 -21.79 0.18 2.76
C ILE A 24 -20.75 0.99 1.99
N SER A 25 -20.64 2.28 2.31
CA SER A 25 -19.57 3.13 1.78
C SER A 25 -18.24 2.74 2.41
N TYR A 26 -17.16 2.80 1.64
CA TYR A 26 -15.81 2.49 2.11
C TYR A 26 -14.82 3.61 1.77
N THR A 27 -13.74 3.69 2.54
CA THR A 27 -12.61 4.56 2.26
C THR A 27 -11.58 3.83 1.40
N ARG A 28 -10.68 4.59 0.74
CA ARG A 28 -9.64 4.00 -0.11
C ARG A 28 -8.80 2.98 0.68
N PRO A 29 -8.78 1.70 0.29
CA PRO A 29 -8.05 0.67 1.01
C PRO A 29 -6.54 0.86 0.87
N TRP A 30 -5.79 0.39 1.85
CA TRP A 30 -4.33 0.51 1.90
C TRP A 30 -3.67 -0.85 1.72
N LEU A 31 -2.64 -0.89 0.89
CA LEU A 31 -1.80 -2.05 0.65
C LEU A 31 -0.39 -1.75 1.15
N PHE A 32 0.01 -2.44 2.22
CA PHE A 32 1.37 -2.40 2.74
C PHE A 32 2.16 -3.56 2.12
N LEU A 33 3.20 -3.23 1.34
CA LEU A 33 4.09 -4.21 0.75
C LEU A 33 5.41 -4.20 1.52
N MET A 34 5.67 -5.22 2.34
CA MET A 34 6.88 -5.33 3.14
C MET A 34 7.77 -6.46 2.60
N SER A 35 9.00 -6.15 2.18
CA SER A 35 9.93 -7.15 1.65
C SER A 35 11.38 -6.66 1.64
N ASP A 36 12.30 -7.63 1.56
CA ASP A 36 13.73 -7.50 1.23
C ASP A 36 14.00 -7.18 -0.26
N GLY A 37 12.96 -6.99 -1.09
CA GLY A 37 13.11 -6.56 -2.47
C GLY A 37 13.75 -7.61 -3.40
N GLN A 38 13.75 -8.88 -3.01
CA GLN A 38 14.26 -10.00 -3.80
C GLN A 38 13.10 -10.91 -4.26
N PRO A 39 12.36 -10.53 -5.32
CA PRO A 39 11.26 -11.33 -5.83
C PRO A 39 11.76 -12.66 -6.41
N THR A 40 10.97 -13.71 -6.21
CA THR A 40 11.28 -15.11 -6.61
C THR A 40 10.31 -15.66 -7.66
N ASP A 41 9.43 -14.81 -8.20
CA ASP A 41 8.38 -15.13 -9.17
C ASP A 41 8.26 -14.02 -10.22
N GLU A 42 7.47 -14.24 -11.28
CA GLU A 42 7.15 -13.22 -12.28
C GLU A 42 6.36 -12.07 -11.63
N TRP A 43 6.98 -10.90 -11.50
CA TRP A 43 6.47 -9.82 -10.64
C TRP A 43 6.27 -8.50 -11.38
N GLU A 44 6.97 -8.27 -12.48
CA GLU A 44 6.99 -6.99 -13.21
C GLU A 44 5.62 -6.60 -13.74
N GLY A 45 4.88 -7.57 -14.30
CA GLY A 45 3.51 -7.36 -14.79
C GLY A 45 2.55 -6.99 -13.66
N VAL A 46 2.69 -7.65 -12.50
CA VAL A 46 1.88 -7.35 -11.32
C VAL A 46 2.25 -6.01 -10.71
N ALA A 47 3.53 -5.65 -10.72
CA ALA A 47 3.99 -4.33 -10.27
C ALA A 47 3.35 -3.21 -11.09
N GLU A 48 3.23 -3.36 -12.41
CA GLU A 48 2.51 -2.38 -13.24
C GLU A 48 1.02 -2.31 -12.91
N LEU A 49 0.35 -3.46 -12.72
CA LEU A 49 -1.05 -3.46 -12.26
C LEU A 49 -1.22 -2.76 -10.91
N CYS A 50 -0.28 -2.98 -9.98
CA CYS A 50 -0.25 -2.33 -8.68
C CYS A 50 -0.12 -0.81 -8.81
N ARG A 51 0.82 -0.32 -9.64
CA ARG A 51 0.98 1.11 -9.95
C ARG A 51 -0.28 1.72 -10.55
N GLN A 52 -0.90 1.03 -11.51
CA GLN A 52 -2.13 1.51 -12.15
C GLN A 52 -3.30 1.58 -11.16
N ALA A 53 -3.43 0.59 -10.28
CA ALA A 53 -4.43 0.59 -9.22
C ALA A 53 -4.21 1.76 -8.24
N GLU A 54 -2.94 2.06 -7.93
CA GLU A 54 -2.59 3.22 -7.13
C GLU A 54 -2.96 4.54 -7.82
N ALA A 55 -2.54 4.72 -9.07
CA ALA A 55 -2.80 5.92 -9.87
C ALA A 55 -4.30 6.16 -10.11
N SER A 56 -5.08 5.09 -10.22
CA SER A 56 -6.53 5.15 -10.37
C SER A 56 -7.27 5.40 -9.05
N ASN A 57 -6.55 5.70 -7.95
CA ASN A 57 -7.08 5.86 -6.60
C ASN A 57 -7.86 4.64 -6.06
N LYS A 58 -7.66 3.45 -6.64
CA LYS A 58 -8.35 2.22 -6.21
C LYS A 58 -7.80 1.68 -4.89
N VAL A 59 -6.51 1.87 -4.64
CA VAL A 59 -5.78 1.42 -3.45
C VAL A 59 -4.63 2.38 -3.20
N ALA A 60 -4.27 2.68 -1.96
CA ALA A 60 -3.02 3.39 -1.64
C ALA A 60 -1.93 2.36 -1.37
N VAL A 61 -0.75 2.51 -1.99
CA VAL A 61 0.31 1.50 -1.90
C VAL A 61 1.48 2.07 -1.10
N PHE A 62 1.94 1.31 -0.11
CA PHE A 62 3.05 1.69 0.75
C PHE A 62 4.12 0.60 0.70
N PRO A 63 5.09 0.72 -0.23
CA PRO A 63 6.24 -0.17 -0.27
C PRO A 63 7.17 0.14 0.91
N ILE A 64 7.52 -0.89 1.66
CA ILE A 64 8.38 -0.82 2.84
C ILE A 64 9.51 -1.84 2.67
N SER A 65 10.71 -1.31 2.42
CA SER A 65 11.95 -2.05 2.34
C SER A 65 12.41 -2.49 3.74
N VAL A 66 12.63 -3.79 3.90
CA VAL A 66 13.22 -4.38 5.12
C VAL A 66 14.69 -4.68 4.86
N ALA A 67 15.57 -4.27 5.78
CA ALA A 67 17.03 -4.43 5.63
C ALA A 67 17.57 -3.80 4.32
N ASP A 68 18.53 -4.44 3.66
CA ASP A 68 19.20 -3.95 2.45
C ASP A 68 18.38 -4.17 1.16
N ALA A 69 17.06 -4.03 1.26
CA ALA A 69 16.17 -4.30 0.14
C ALA A 69 16.44 -3.39 -1.05
N SER A 70 16.32 -3.96 -2.26
CA SER A 70 16.38 -3.18 -3.50
C SER A 70 15.23 -2.17 -3.55
N THR A 71 15.57 -0.90 -3.30
CA THR A 71 14.62 0.22 -3.36
C THR A 71 14.09 0.40 -4.79
N GLU A 72 14.86 0.00 -5.79
CA GLU A 72 14.44 0.02 -7.18
C GLU A 72 13.31 -0.98 -7.43
N VAL A 73 13.47 -2.23 -7.01
CA VAL A 73 12.42 -3.27 -7.15
C VAL A 73 11.16 -2.88 -6.38
N MET A 74 11.30 -2.47 -5.12
CA MET A 74 10.16 -2.05 -4.30
C MET A 74 9.46 -0.82 -4.89
N GLY A 75 10.22 0.12 -5.47
CA GLY A 75 9.68 1.33 -6.10
C GLY A 75 8.82 1.02 -7.33
N ARG A 76 9.02 -0.12 -8.00
CA ARG A 76 8.18 -0.53 -9.12
C ARG A 76 6.74 -0.83 -8.69
N PHE A 77 6.44 -1.06 -7.42
CA PHE A 77 5.05 -1.31 -7.00
C PHE A 77 4.26 -0.03 -6.72
N SER A 78 4.90 1.15 -6.73
CA SER A 78 4.24 2.44 -6.48
C SER A 78 4.37 3.40 -7.66
N GLN A 79 3.34 4.22 -7.87
CA GLN A 79 3.35 5.33 -8.82
C GLN A 79 4.42 6.38 -8.48
N HIS A 80 4.84 6.45 -7.21
CA HIS A 80 5.86 7.37 -6.73
C HIS A 80 7.28 6.84 -6.92
N GLY A 81 7.44 5.65 -7.50
CA GLY A 81 8.73 5.02 -7.72
C GLY A 81 9.49 4.83 -6.41
N SER A 82 10.82 4.96 -6.49
CA SER A 82 11.72 4.85 -5.34
C SER A 82 11.43 5.86 -4.22
N ASN A 83 10.85 7.02 -4.54
CA ASN A 83 10.51 8.05 -3.54
C ASN A 83 9.34 7.64 -2.64
N GLY A 84 8.49 6.70 -3.12
CA GLY A 84 7.39 6.14 -2.33
C GLY A 84 7.84 5.03 -1.37
N VAL A 85 9.07 4.52 -1.52
CA VAL A 85 9.57 3.41 -0.73
C VAL A 85 10.07 3.91 0.63
N LYS A 86 9.52 3.37 1.70
CA LYS A 86 9.99 3.61 3.07
C LYS A 86 11.01 2.55 3.45
N ARG A 87 12.07 2.93 4.14
CA ARG A 87 13.06 1.98 4.68
C ARG A 87 12.80 1.77 6.16
N LEU A 88 12.72 0.51 6.55
CA LEU A 88 12.60 0.11 7.94
C LEU A 88 14.01 -0.08 8.49
N SER A 89 14.63 1.03 8.94
CA SER A 89 15.98 1.03 9.51
C SER A 89 15.96 0.39 10.90
N GLY A 90 16.25 -0.91 10.98
CA GLY A 90 16.38 -1.66 12.24
C GLY A 90 15.09 -1.74 13.07
N LEU A 91 14.29 -2.82 12.92
CA LEU A 91 13.19 -3.23 13.81
C LEU A 91 12.19 -2.14 14.30
N GLN A 92 12.13 -0.96 13.68
CA GLN A 92 11.22 0.15 14.01
C GLN A 92 9.78 -0.10 13.52
N PHE A 93 9.30 -1.34 13.58
CA PHE A 93 7.89 -1.67 13.36
C PHE A 93 6.98 -0.85 14.27
N ARG A 94 7.44 -0.55 15.49
CA ARG A 94 6.70 0.29 16.42
C ARG A 94 6.39 1.67 15.85
N GLU A 95 7.34 2.33 15.21
CA GLU A 95 7.12 3.64 14.61
C GLU A 95 6.20 3.56 13.39
N LEU A 96 6.36 2.52 12.56
CA LEU A 96 5.43 2.25 11.46
C LEU A 96 4.00 2.05 11.96
N PHE A 97 3.79 1.28 13.03
CA PHE A 97 2.47 1.04 13.62
C PHE A 97 1.92 2.27 14.34
N LEU A 98 2.77 3.11 14.94
CA LEU A 98 2.36 4.40 15.50
C LEU A 98 1.90 5.35 14.39
N TRP A 99 2.67 5.46 13.30
CA TRP A 99 2.28 6.21 12.11
C TRP A 99 0.98 5.67 11.50
N LEU A 100 0.83 4.35 11.41
CA LEU A 100 -0.39 3.70 10.93
C LEU A 100 -1.59 4.02 11.81
N SER A 101 -1.43 3.95 13.14
CA SER A 101 -2.49 4.24 14.11
C SER A 101 -2.95 5.70 14.01
N ALA A 102 -2.01 6.64 13.88
CA ALA A 102 -2.31 8.05 13.66
C ALA A 102 -3.01 8.28 12.30
N SER A 103 -2.57 7.56 11.27
CA SER A 103 -3.14 7.66 9.92
C SER A 103 -4.55 7.07 9.84
N MET A 104 -4.84 6.00 10.60
CA MET A 104 -6.19 5.44 10.74
C MET A 104 -7.15 6.39 11.48
N GLN A 105 -6.67 7.17 12.46
CA GLN A 105 -7.50 8.20 13.10
C GLN A 105 -7.97 9.25 12.08
N VAL A 106 -7.07 9.69 11.19
CA VAL A 106 -7.39 10.66 10.13
C VAL A 106 -8.36 10.06 9.10
N VAL A 107 -8.20 8.78 8.72
CA VAL A 107 -9.11 8.11 7.78
C VAL A 107 -10.48 7.86 8.42
N SER A 108 -10.56 7.52 9.70
CA SER A 108 -11.83 7.33 10.40
C SER A 108 -12.67 8.61 10.50
N GLN A 109 -12.01 9.78 10.49
CA GLN A 109 -12.65 11.10 10.46
C GLN A 109 -12.91 11.60 9.03
N SER A 110 -12.36 10.94 7.99
CA SER A 110 -12.55 11.36 6.61
C SER A 110 -13.88 10.88 6.06
N VAL A 111 -14.69 11.81 5.53
CA VAL A 111 -15.93 11.50 4.82
C VAL A 111 -15.60 10.64 3.59
N PRO A 112 -16.40 9.61 3.25
CA PRO A 112 -16.24 8.88 2.00
C PRO A 112 -16.16 9.84 0.80
N GLY A 113 -15.01 9.87 0.12
CA GLY A 113 -14.73 10.80 -0.98
C GLY A 113 -13.86 12.02 -0.62
N GLY A 114 -13.49 12.21 0.65
CA GLY A 114 -12.56 13.25 1.09
C GLY A 114 -11.09 12.86 0.90
N LYS A 115 -10.23 13.85 0.60
CA LYS A 115 -8.78 13.66 0.60
C LYS A 115 -8.27 13.60 2.04
N ALA A 116 -7.96 12.41 2.54
CA ALA A 116 -7.25 12.25 3.81
C ALA A 116 -5.78 12.66 3.61
N GLN A 117 -5.32 13.67 4.35
CA GLN A 117 -3.90 14.04 4.41
C GLN A 117 -3.21 13.18 5.46
N LEU A 118 -2.30 12.32 5.02
CA LEU A 118 -1.50 11.48 5.91
C LEU A 118 -0.52 12.35 6.69
N PRO A 119 -0.26 12.06 7.98
CA PRO A 119 0.78 12.72 8.75
C PRO A 119 2.13 12.62 8.02
N SER A 120 2.85 13.74 7.95
CA SER A 120 4.21 13.79 7.44
C SER A 120 5.17 13.16 8.46
N ASP A 121 5.96 12.19 8.02
CA ASP A 121 7.10 11.68 8.80
C ASP A 121 8.11 12.82 9.00
N ARG A 122 8.34 13.22 10.25
CA ARG A 122 9.46 14.09 10.63
C ARG A 122 10.66 13.23 10.99
#